data_AF-A0A928FCS1-F1
#
_entry.id   AF-A0A928FCS1-F1
#
_cell.length_a   1.000
_cell.length_b   1.000
_cell.length_c   1.000
_cell.angle_alpha   90.00
_cell.angle_beta   90.00
_cell.angle_gamma   90.00
#
_symmetry.space_group_name_H-M   'P 1'
#
loop_
_entity.id
_entity.type
_entity.pdbx_description
1 polymer ?
#
loop_
_entity_poly.entity_id
_entity_poly.type
_entity_poly.pdbx_seq_one_letter_code
_entity_poly.pdbx_strand_id
1 'polypeptide(L)'
;MGGLYSGCLIDTAARIWYIGVKHYEKEKAMPYPYSLDDEIKEYKPPVLKTDRSMWKLMILDILTLHLYSIFFFIPFSFDIDKVDPKRDGSRTLNYLFAYVLSLFTFAIVLHIWHYQMAERVEEALAKRDIAYDFGKAHFWLWYLLGSLFIVGPFIYFHKLCTAMNLLCEHYNADPNASYQ
;
A
#
# COMPACT_ATOMS: atom_id res chain seq x y z
N MET A 1 51.59 20.25 -31.84
CA MET A 1 50.20 20.04 -32.29
C MET A 1 49.46 19.30 -31.18
N GLY A 2 48.78 20.00 -30.29
CA GLY A 2 48.03 19.37 -29.20
C GLY A 2 47.27 20.44 -28.44
N GLY A 3 45.94 20.38 -28.48
CA GLY A 3 45.10 21.30 -27.72
C GLY A 3 43.87 21.81 -28.46
N LEU A 4 43.05 20.93 -29.06
CA LEU A 4 41.72 21.34 -29.54
C LEU A 4 40.60 20.30 -29.42
N TYR A 5 40.85 19.11 -28.84
CA TYR A 5 39.83 18.05 -28.75
C TYR A 5 39.36 17.70 -27.33
N SER A 6 39.99 18.22 -26.27
CA SER A 6 39.64 17.83 -24.89
C SER A 6 38.38 18.49 -24.32
N GLY A 7 37.93 19.63 -24.86
CA GLY A 7 36.73 20.33 -24.35
C GLY A 7 35.41 19.71 -24.80
N CYS A 8 35.35 19.21 -26.03
CA CYS A 8 34.12 18.69 -26.65
C CYS A 8 33.64 17.39 -25.99
N LEU A 9 34.56 16.52 -25.56
CA LEU A 9 34.21 15.25 -24.93
C LEU A 9 33.62 15.42 -23.52
N ILE A 10 34.11 16.41 -22.76
CA ILE A 10 33.59 16.72 -21.42
C ILE A 10 32.17 17.30 -21.53
N ASP A 11 31.94 18.18 -22.50
CA ASP A 11 30.62 18.79 -22.74
C ASP A 11 29.58 17.77 -23.24
N THR A 12 30.02 16.81 -24.05
CA THR A 12 29.16 15.72 -24.53
C THR A 12 28.82 14.75 -23.38
N ALA A 13 29.77 14.43 -22.52
CA ALA A 13 29.54 13.59 -21.34
C ALA A 13 28.58 14.26 -20.33
N ALA A 14 28.74 15.56 -20.09
CA ALA A 14 27.84 16.33 -19.24
C ALA A 14 26.42 16.40 -19.82
N ARG A 15 26.28 16.54 -21.14
CA ARG A 15 24.97 16.47 -21.83
C ARG A 15 24.32 15.09 -21.72
N ILE A 16 25.07 14.01 -21.90
CA ILE A 16 24.54 12.64 -21.76
C ILE A 16 24.12 12.37 -20.32
N TRP A 17 24.93 12.80 -19.34
CA TRP A 17 24.58 12.69 -17.93
C TRP A 17 23.34 13.52 -17.59
N TYR A 18 23.25 14.77 -18.06
CA TYR A 18 22.09 15.63 -17.85
C TYR A 18 20.82 15.07 -18.50
N ILE A 19 20.92 14.55 -19.73
CA ILE A 19 19.80 13.87 -20.41
C ILE A 19 19.40 12.60 -19.65
N GLY A 20 20.36 11.82 -19.18
CA GLY A 20 20.13 10.63 -18.35
C GLY A 20 19.46 10.94 -17.02
N VAL A 21 19.90 12.01 -16.32
CA VAL A 21 19.29 12.49 -15.08
C VAL A 21 17.86 12.97 -15.33
N LYS A 22 17.62 13.74 -16.39
CA LYS A 22 16.28 14.24 -16.73
C LYS A 22 15.35 13.12 -17.18
N HIS A 23 15.88 12.10 -17.85
CA HIS A 23 15.12 10.90 -18.23
C HIS A 23 14.76 10.07 -17.00
N TYR A 24 15.70 9.91 -16.08
CA TYR A 24 15.50 9.21 -14.80
C TYR A 24 14.49 9.92 -13.89
N GLU A 25 14.49 11.26 -13.83
CA GLU A 25 13.46 12.03 -13.14
C GLU A 25 12.08 11.84 -13.77
N LYS A 26 12.01 11.72 -15.10
CA LYS A 26 10.75 11.49 -15.82
C LYS A 26 10.19 10.09 -15.56
N GLU A 27 11.04 9.07 -15.47
CA GLU A 27 10.63 7.72 -15.08
C GLU A 27 10.12 7.65 -13.64
N LYS A 28 10.72 8.39 -12.71
CA LYS A 28 10.24 8.48 -11.32
C LYS A 28 8.87 9.14 -11.17
N ALA A 29 8.47 9.97 -12.13
CA ALA A 29 7.22 10.72 -12.06
C ALA A 29 5.96 9.90 -12.36
N MET A 30 6.06 8.62 -12.75
CA MET A 30 4.90 7.85 -13.24
C MET A 30 4.81 6.46 -12.60
N PRO A 31 3.68 6.09 -11.97
CA PRO A 31 3.62 4.90 -11.11
C PRO A 31 3.27 3.60 -11.83
N TYR A 32 2.99 3.64 -13.13
CA TYR A 32 2.37 2.53 -13.84
C TYR A 32 3.00 2.33 -15.22
N PRO A 33 3.19 1.08 -15.68
CA PRO A 33 3.59 0.82 -17.06
C PRO A 33 2.36 0.89 -17.99
N TYR A 34 2.59 1.39 -19.23
CA TYR A 34 1.72 1.50 -20.44
C TYR A 34 0.93 2.82 -20.60
N SER A 35 0.94 3.51 -21.75
CA SER A 35 0.78 3.07 -23.15
C SER A 35 1.38 4.08 -24.19
N LEU A 36 1.75 3.64 -25.41
CA LEU A 36 2.28 4.48 -26.52
C LEU A 36 1.16 5.21 -27.30
N ASP A 37 0.23 5.82 -26.59
CA ASP A 37 -0.75 6.77 -27.13
C ASP A 37 -0.35 8.15 -26.61
N ASP A 38 0.11 9.02 -27.52
CA ASP A 38 0.65 10.36 -27.24
C ASP A 38 -0.38 11.37 -26.66
N GLU A 39 -1.52 10.90 -26.13
CA GLU A 39 -2.48 11.72 -25.41
C GLU A 39 -2.15 11.78 -23.92
N ILE A 40 -1.70 12.96 -23.45
CA ILE A 40 -1.54 13.26 -22.03
C ILE A 40 -2.93 13.32 -21.39
N LYS A 41 -3.47 12.20 -20.92
CA LYS A 41 -4.69 12.17 -20.10
C LYS A 41 -4.36 12.71 -18.72
N GLU A 42 -5.07 13.76 -18.30
CA GLU A 42 -4.95 14.31 -16.95
C GLU A 42 -5.33 13.22 -15.93
N TYR A 43 -4.34 12.67 -15.25
CA TYR A 43 -4.54 11.64 -14.25
C TYR A 43 -5.14 12.25 -12.99
N LYS A 44 -6.45 12.06 -12.80
CA LYS A 44 -7.09 12.35 -11.52
C LYS A 44 -6.93 11.14 -10.60
N PRO A 45 -6.17 11.24 -9.49
CA PRO A 45 -6.03 10.12 -8.57
C PRO A 45 -7.40 9.72 -8.00
N PRO A 46 -7.67 8.42 -7.84
CA PRO A 46 -8.95 7.95 -7.33
C PRO A 46 -9.12 8.33 -5.86
N VAL A 47 -10.23 8.98 -5.51
CA VAL A 47 -10.54 9.31 -4.11
C VAL A 47 -10.84 8.03 -3.34
N LEU A 48 -10.10 7.80 -2.24
CA LEU A 48 -10.24 6.63 -1.38
C LEU A 48 -11.29 6.87 -0.29
N LYS A 49 -11.96 5.81 0.12
CA LYS A 49 -12.93 5.84 1.21
C LYS A 49 -12.20 6.07 2.56
N THR A 50 -12.78 6.81 3.49
CA THR A 50 -12.17 7.14 4.81
C THR A 50 -13.06 6.82 6.01
N ASP A 51 -14.28 6.32 5.81
CA ASP A 51 -15.27 6.01 6.87
C ASP A 51 -15.31 4.51 7.22
N ARG A 52 -14.17 3.80 7.17
CA ARG A 52 -14.13 2.37 7.51
C ARG A 52 -14.32 2.21 9.02
N SER A 53 -15.43 1.61 9.41
CA SER A 53 -15.75 1.38 10.82
C SER A 53 -15.57 -0.10 11.19
N MET A 54 -14.83 -0.36 12.28
CA MET A 54 -14.66 -1.70 12.84
C MET A 54 -16.01 -2.34 13.24
N TRP A 55 -16.96 -1.57 13.78
CA TRP A 55 -18.25 -2.10 14.22
C TRP A 55 -19.08 -2.71 13.09
N LYS A 56 -19.05 -2.11 11.89
CA LYS A 56 -19.69 -2.70 10.69
C LYS A 56 -19.04 -4.04 10.35
N LEU A 57 -17.72 -4.15 10.44
CA LEU A 57 -17.03 -5.43 10.26
C LEU A 57 -17.55 -6.45 11.28
N MET A 58 -17.46 -6.18 12.58
CA MET A 58 -17.83 -7.16 13.62
C MET A 58 -19.27 -7.63 13.55
N ILE A 59 -20.23 -6.70 13.46
CA ILE A 59 -21.66 -7.03 13.50
C ILE A 59 -22.05 -7.82 12.26
N LEU A 60 -21.63 -7.37 11.07
CA LEU A 60 -22.00 -8.05 9.83
C LEU A 60 -21.26 -9.37 9.70
N ASP A 61 -20.05 -9.49 10.21
CA ASP A 61 -19.28 -10.74 10.16
C ASP A 61 -19.92 -11.83 11.04
N ILE A 62 -20.44 -11.48 12.23
CA ILE A 62 -21.23 -12.41 13.04
C ILE A 62 -22.52 -12.80 12.32
N LEU A 63 -23.25 -11.82 11.77
CA LEU A 63 -24.54 -12.06 11.09
C LEU A 63 -24.41 -12.90 9.81
N THR A 64 -23.28 -12.77 9.11
CA THR A 64 -23.01 -13.46 7.84
C THR A 64 -22.09 -14.67 7.99
N LEU A 65 -21.79 -15.09 9.22
CA LEU A 65 -20.89 -16.21 9.53
C LEU A 65 -19.53 -16.08 8.81
N HIS A 66 -18.84 -14.97 9.06
CA HIS A 66 -17.54 -14.61 8.49
C HIS A 66 -17.51 -14.31 6.98
N LEU A 67 -18.64 -14.32 6.27
CA LEU A 67 -18.66 -14.04 4.83
C LEU A 67 -18.42 -12.54 4.52
N TYR A 68 -18.87 -11.64 5.40
CA TYR A 68 -18.70 -10.20 5.22
C TYR A 68 -17.23 -9.78 5.20
N SER A 69 -16.35 -10.45 5.96
CA SER A 69 -14.90 -10.22 5.95
C SER A 69 -14.32 -10.18 4.52
N ILE A 70 -14.80 -11.04 3.62
CA ILE A 70 -14.36 -11.09 2.21
C ILE A 70 -14.66 -9.77 1.49
N PHE A 71 -15.89 -9.28 1.59
CA PHE A 71 -16.30 -8.04 0.95
C PHE A 71 -15.62 -6.81 1.56
N PHE A 72 -15.22 -6.88 2.83
CA PHE A 72 -14.51 -5.82 3.50
C PHE A 72 -13.01 -5.78 3.12
N PHE A 73 -12.32 -6.92 3.12
CA PHE A 73 -10.86 -6.97 2.94
C PHE A 73 -10.40 -6.96 1.48
N ILE A 74 -11.25 -7.34 0.51
CA ILE A 74 -10.93 -7.20 -0.91
C ILE A 74 -10.62 -5.73 -1.28
N PRO A 75 -11.53 -4.75 -1.11
CA PRO A 75 -11.23 -3.36 -1.41
C PRO A 75 -10.12 -2.79 -0.51
N PHE A 76 -10.02 -3.24 0.74
CA PHE A 76 -8.95 -2.86 1.66
C PHE A 76 -7.56 -3.15 1.09
N SER A 77 -7.38 -4.32 0.47
CA SER A 77 -6.12 -4.72 -0.16
C SER A 77 -5.76 -3.88 -1.39
N PHE A 78 -6.75 -3.46 -2.17
CA PHE A 78 -6.52 -2.57 -3.31
C PHE A 78 -6.25 -1.13 -2.87
N ASP A 79 -6.89 -0.68 -1.81
CA ASP A 79 -6.70 0.68 -1.32
C ASP A 79 -5.29 0.86 -0.73
N ILE A 80 -4.76 -0.10 0.02
CA ILE A 80 -3.35 -0.04 0.46
C ILE A 80 -2.37 -0.10 -0.72
N ASP A 81 -2.66 -0.90 -1.75
CA ASP A 81 -1.83 -0.97 -2.96
C ASP A 81 -1.80 0.37 -3.73
N LYS A 82 -2.86 1.19 -3.64
CA LYS A 82 -2.90 2.54 -4.21
C LYS A 82 -2.17 3.56 -3.33
N VAL A 83 -2.32 3.46 -2.00
CA VAL A 83 -1.69 4.38 -1.04
C VAL A 83 -0.19 4.18 -0.98
N ASP A 84 0.27 2.93 -1.04
CA ASP A 84 1.68 2.56 -1.01
C ASP A 84 1.96 1.45 -2.04
N PRO A 85 2.13 1.84 -3.32
CA PRO A 85 2.51 0.92 -4.37
C PRO A 85 3.93 0.39 -4.11
N LYS A 86 4.11 -0.93 -4.21
CA LYS A 86 5.46 -1.51 -4.07
C LYS A 86 6.34 -1.04 -5.22
N ARG A 87 7.57 -0.62 -4.87
CA ARG A 87 8.59 -0.21 -5.84
C ARG A 87 8.99 -1.32 -6.83
N ASP A 88 8.82 -2.57 -6.41
CA ASP A 88 9.12 -3.76 -7.22
C ASP A 88 7.96 -4.16 -8.16
N GLY A 89 6.85 -3.42 -8.19
CA GLY A 89 5.67 -3.72 -9.02
C GLY A 89 4.91 -4.99 -8.60
N SER A 90 5.35 -5.69 -7.55
CA SER A 90 4.63 -6.83 -6.99
C SER A 90 3.35 -6.36 -6.28
N ARG A 91 2.26 -7.11 -6.42
CA ARG A 91 0.98 -6.80 -5.77
C ARG A 91 0.84 -7.53 -4.45
N THR A 92 0.07 -6.98 -3.51
CA THR A 92 -0.33 -7.80 -2.35
C THR A 92 -1.11 -9.02 -2.82
N LEU A 93 -0.95 -10.13 -2.09
CA LEU A 93 -1.81 -11.28 -2.27
C LEU A 93 -3.28 -10.81 -2.10
N ASN A 94 -4.10 -11.00 -3.13
CA ASN A 94 -5.51 -10.63 -3.05
C ASN A 94 -6.18 -11.42 -1.92
N TYR A 95 -6.96 -10.74 -1.09
CA TYR A 95 -7.67 -11.37 0.04
C TYR A 95 -8.54 -12.54 -0.41
N LEU A 96 -9.19 -12.46 -1.57
CA LEU A 96 -10.02 -13.56 -2.07
C LEU A 96 -9.21 -14.85 -2.29
N PHE A 97 -8.01 -14.71 -2.86
CA PHE A 97 -7.13 -15.87 -3.08
C PHE A 97 -6.60 -16.41 -1.75
N ALA A 98 -6.22 -15.51 -0.83
CA ALA A 98 -5.81 -15.89 0.52
C ALA A 98 -6.93 -16.65 1.26
N TYR A 99 -8.18 -16.18 1.15
CA TYR A 99 -9.35 -16.79 1.77
C TYR A 99 -9.62 -18.19 1.20
N VAL A 100 -9.63 -18.36 -0.13
CA VAL A 100 -9.84 -19.68 -0.76
C VAL A 100 -8.74 -20.65 -0.35
N LEU A 101 -7.48 -20.23 -0.35
CA LEU A 101 -6.37 -21.08 0.08
C LEU A 101 -6.43 -21.39 1.58
N SER A 102 -6.98 -20.47 2.39
CA SER A 102 -7.17 -20.65 3.82
C SER A 102 -8.12 -21.78 4.16
N LEU A 103 -9.11 -22.07 3.31
CA LEU A 103 -10.04 -23.20 3.48
C LEU A 103 -9.31 -24.55 3.45
N PHE A 104 -8.27 -24.66 2.61
CA PHE A 104 -7.46 -25.88 2.49
C PHE A 104 -6.32 -25.96 3.52
N THR A 105 -5.90 -24.82 4.07
CA THR A 105 -4.75 -24.70 4.99
C THR A 105 -5.17 -24.45 6.44
N PHE A 106 -6.43 -24.71 6.78
CA PHE A 106 -6.98 -24.48 8.12
C PHE A 106 -6.69 -23.07 8.66
N ALA A 107 -7.01 -22.04 7.86
CA ALA A 107 -6.85 -20.62 8.17
C ALA A 107 -5.41 -20.08 8.31
N ILE A 108 -4.36 -20.92 8.21
CA ILE A 108 -2.95 -20.48 8.37
C ILE A 108 -2.60 -19.37 7.38
N VAL A 109 -3.00 -19.50 6.11
CA VAL A 109 -2.74 -18.50 5.08
C VAL A 109 -3.42 -17.17 5.39
N LEU A 110 -4.61 -17.19 6.01
CA LEU A 110 -5.31 -15.97 6.41
C LEU A 110 -4.54 -15.22 7.51
N HIS A 111 -3.96 -15.95 8.47
CA HIS A 111 -3.11 -15.35 9.50
C HIS A 111 -1.85 -14.72 8.91
N ILE A 112 -1.17 -15.40 7.98
CA ILE A 112 0.00 -14.84 7.27
C ILE A 112 -0.39 -13.58 6.50
N TRP A 113 -1.54 -13.60 5.84
CA TRP A 113 -2.05 -12.44 5.12
C TRP A 113 -2.29 -11.25 6.05
N HIS A 114 -2.91 -11.46 7.22
CA HIS A 114 -3.11 -10.39 8.20
C HIS A 114 -1.79 -9.82 8.76
N TYR A 115 -0.78 -10.67 8.95
CA TYR A 115 0.56 -10.23 9.31
C TYR A 115 1.18 -9.33 8.24
N GLN A 116 1.17 -9.79 6.98
CA GLN A 116 1.70 -9.03 5.84
C GLN A 116 0.95 -7.71 5.63
N MET A 117 -0.36 -7.72 5.83
CA MET A 117 -1.17 -6.51 5.75
C MET A 117 -0.79 -5.51 6.85
N ALA A 118 -0.60 -5.96 8.09
CA ALA A 118 -0.18 -5.10 9.19
C ALA A 118 1.19 -4.46 8.95
N GLU A 119 2.14 -5.25 8.42
CA GLU A 119 3.47 -4.77 8.02
C GLU A 119 3.39 -3.68 6.94
N ARG A 120 2.57 -3.87 5.91
CA ARG A 120 2.42 -2.87 4.84
C ARG A 120 1.79 -1.58 5.32
N VAL A 121 0.79 -1.66 6.20
CA VAL A 121 0.16 -0.47 6.77
C VAL A 121 1.17 0.27 7.65
N GLU A 122 2.00 -0.44 8.42
CA GLU A 122 3.09 0.15 9.23
C GLU A 122 4.10 0.90 8.34
N GLU A 123 4.57 0.28 7.27
CA GLU A 123 5.47 0.90 6.30
C GLU A 123 4.85 2.14 5.64
N ALA A 124 3.57 2.07 5.26
CA ALA A 124 2.86 3.18 4.65
C ALA A 124 2.67 4.35 5.63
N LEU A 125 2.40 4.07 6.91
CA LEU A 125 2.32 5.08 7.97
C LEU A 125 3.67 5.75 8.21
N ALA A 126 4.74 4.96 8.28
CA ALA A 126 6.10 5.46 8.49
C ALA A 126 6.60 6.33 7.33
N LYS A 127 6.32 5.94 6.07
CA LYS A 127 6.68 6.74 4.89
C LYS A 127 5.99 8.10 4.86
N ARG A 128 4.77 8.18 5.37
CA ARG A 128 3.95 9.40 5.37
C ARG A 128 4.07 10.21 6.67
N ASP A 129 4.97 9.81 7.57
CA ASP A 129 5.17 10.44 8.88
C ASP A 129 3.87 10.63 9.69
N ILE A 130 2.93 9.68 9.56
CA ILE A 130 1.66 9.72 10.29
C ILE A 130 1.90 9.14 11.68
N ALA A 131 1.74 9.99 12.72
CA ALA A 131 1.92 9.62 14.13
C ALA A 131 0.81 8.70 14.66
N TYR A 132 0.71 7.48 14.12
CA TYR A 132 -0.21 6.45 14.57
C TYR A 132 0.53 5.13 14.82
N ASP A 133 0.48 4.64 16.06
CA ASP A 133 1.07 3.37 16.44
C ASP A 133 0.20 2.20 15.96
N PHE A 134 0.63 1.61 14.84
CA PHE A 134 0.08 0.39 14.28
C PHE A 134 1.12 -0.38 13.46
N GLY A 135 1.19 -1.69 13.68
CA GLY A 135 2.05 -2.55 12.87
C GLY A 135 2.08 -4.02 13.29
N LYS A 136 3.18 -4.68 12.95
CA LYS A 136 3.38 -6.13 13.18
C LYS A 136 3.24 -6.55 14.64
N ALA A 137 3.72 -5.73 15.57
CA ALA A 137 3.63 -6.01 17.00
C ALA A 137 2.16 -6.13 17.47
N HIS A 138 1.28 -5.28 16.92
CA HIS A 138 -0.14 -5.31 17.24
C HIS A 138 -0.85 -6.53 16.66
N PHE A 139 -0.40 -7.07 15.52
CA PHE A 139 -0.89 -8.35 15.02
C PHE A 139 -0.60 -9.47 16.03
N TRP A 140 0.64 -9.62 16.48
CA TRP A 140 0.99 -10.67 17.44
C TRP A 140 0.27 -10.50 18.78
N LEU A 141 0.26 -9.28 19.31
CA LEU A 141 -0.32 -8.99 20.62
C LEU A 141 -1.85 -9.07 20.62
N TRP A 142 -2.52 -8.40 19.67
CA TRP A 142 -3.97 -8.24 19.71
C TRP A 142 -4.70 -9.28 18.85
N TYR A 143 -4.20 -9.60 17.66
CA TYR A 143 -4.86 -10.55 16.78
C TYR A 143 -4.58 -12.00 17.18
N LEU A 144 -3.31 -12.37 17.41
CA LEU A 144 -2.97 -13.75 17.78
C LEU A 144 -3.12 -14.02 19.28
N LEU A 145 -2.32 -13.36 20.13
CA LEU A 145 -2.37 -13.57 21.59
C LEU A 145 -3.69 -13.10 22.19
N GLY A 146 -4.19 -11.96 21.74
CA GLY A 146 -5.45 -11.41 22.22
C GLY A 146 -6.70 -12.22 21.82
N SER A 147 -6.60 -13.11 20.81
CA SER A 147 -7.70 -14.02 20.47
C SER A 147 -8.05 -14.98 21.60
N LEU A 148 -7.08 -15.29 22.49
CA LEU A 148 -7.30 -16.12 23.67
C LEU A 148 -8.33 -15.51 24.64
N PHE A 149 -8.47 -14.18 24.63
CA PHE A 149 -9.38 -13.44 25.52
C PHE A 149 -10.60 -12.88 24.80
N ILE A 150 -10.85 -13.25 23.53
CA ILE A 150 -11.94 -12.78 22.64
C ILE A 150 -11.90 -11.27 22.32
N VAL A 151 -11.46 -10.42 23.26
CA VAL A 151 -11.37 -8.96 23.14
C VAL A 151 -10.25 -8.51 22.20
N GLY A 152 -9.19 -9.31 22.06
CA GLY A 152 -8.02 -8.95 21.27
C GLY A 152 -8.31 -8.57 19.81
N PRO A 153 -9.03 -9.41 19.06
CA PRO A 153 -9.42 -9.11 17.68
C PRO A 153 -10.13 -7.76 17.54
N PHE A 154 -11.01 -7.38 18.48
CA PHE A 154 -11.71 -6.09 18.42
C PHE A 154 -10.74 -4.90 18.44
N ILE A 155 -9.73 -4.95 19.31
CA ILE A 155 -8.71 -3.90 19.44
C ILE A 155 -7.85 -3.85 18.17
N TYR A 156 -7.45 -5.01 17.66
CA TYR A 156 -6.68 -5.12 16.41
C TYR A 156 -7.43 -4.49 15.23
N PHE A 157 -8.68 -4.89 14.99
CA PHE A 157 -9.46 -4.39 13.85
C PHE A 157 -9.84 -2.92 14.01
N HIS A 158 -10.05 -2.44 15.24
CA HIS A 158 -10.24 -1.00 15.50
C HIS A 158 -9.01 -0.20 15.06
N LYS A 159 -7.82 -0.63 15.50
CA LYS A 159 -6.57 0.04 15.15
C LYS A 159 -6.28 -0.03 13.65
N LEU A 160 -6.49 -1.19 13.02
CA LEU A 160 -6.32 -1.40 11.58
C LEU A 160 -7.24 -0.49 10.76
N CYS A 161 -8.53 -0.41 11.10
CA CYS A 161 -9.48 0.47 10.40
C CYS A 161 -9.09 1.95 10.55
N THR A 162 -8.68 2.35 11.76
CA THR A 162 -8.27 3.73 12.04
C THR A 162 -7.01 4.10 11.25
N ALA A 163 -5.98 3.25 11.27
CA ALA A 163 -4.76 3.42 10.48
C ALA A 163 -5.08 3.59 8.99
N MET A 164 -5.95 2.72 8.44
CA MET A 164 -6.32 2.79 7.03
C MET A 164 -7.10 4.06 6.69
N ASN A 165 -7.98 4.53 7.57
CA ASN A 165 -8.71 5.77 7.35
C ASN A 165 -7.77 6.98 7.34
N LEU A 166 -6.83 7.05 8.28
CA LEU A 166 -5.79 8.09 8.32
C LEU A 166 -4.93 8.07 7.06
N LEU A 167 -4.53 6.89 6.60
CA LEU A 167 -3.78 6.71 5.35
C LEU A 167 -4.56 7.19 4.14
N CYS A 168 -5.85 6.82 4.04
CA CYS A 168 -6.71 7.25 2.94
C CYS A 168 -6.99 8.76 2.99
N GLU A 169 -7.13 9.34 4.17
CA GLU A 169 -7.32 10.77 4.36
C GLU A 169 -6.09 11.55 3.92
N HIS A 170 -4.90 11.12 4.34
CA HIS A 170 -3.64 11.71 3.89
C HIS A 170 -3.45 11.54 2.37
N TYR A 171 -3.79 10.38 1.80
CA TYR A 171 -3.71 10.16 0.35
C TYR A 171 -4.68 11.06 -0.42
N ASN A 172 -5.90 11.27 0.10
CA ASN A 172 -6.86 12.15 -0.53
C ASN A 172 -6.45 13.63 -0.48
N ALA A 173 -5.70 14.03 0.57
CA ALA A 173 -5.14 15.38 0.71
C ALA A 173 -3.89 15.58 -0.17
N ASP A 174 -2.96 14.62 -0.16
CA ASP A 174 -1.78 14.57 -1.00
C ASP A 174 -1.59 13.19 -1.66
N PRO A 175 -2.08 13.04 -2.90
CA PRO A 175 -1.96 11.79 -3.66
C PRO A 175 -0.52 11.45 -4.08
N ASN A 176 0.39 12.44 -4.13
CA ASN A 176 1.76 12.27 -4.64
C ASN A 176 2.76 11.92 -3.55
N ALA A 177 2.37 12.01 -2.27
CA ALA A 177 3.23 11.72 -1.12
C ALA A 177 3.79 10.28 -1.09
N SER A 178 3.24 9.33 -1.85
CA SER A 178 3.81 7.97 -1.96
C SER A 178 5.08 7.87 -2.81
N TYR A 179 5.39 8.90 -3.62
CA TYR A 179 6.56 8.92 -4.53
C TYR A 179 7.75 9.71 -3.98
N GLN A 180 7.57 10.37 -2.84
CA GLN A 180 8.62 11.13 -2.15
C GLN A 180 9.51 10.18 -1.34
#